data_AF-A0A7G8DB62-F1
#
_entry.id   AF-A0A7G8DB62-F1
#
_cell.length_a   1.000
_cell.length_b   1.000
_cell.length_c   1.000
_cell.angle_alpha   90.00
_cell.angle_beta   90.00
_cell.angle_gamma   90.00
#
_symmetry.space_group_name_H-M   'P 1'
#
loop_
_entity.id
_entity.type
_entity.pdbx_description
1 polymer ?
#
loop_
_entity_poly.entity_id
_entity_poly.type
_entity_poly.pdbx_seq_one_letter_code
_entity_poly.pdbx_strand_id
1 'polypeptide(L)'
;MCSARVRLTEDQRKQLKTAYYEKRNAATPEPLAAIGGSSIRTETQFSVNSRLPLSDVVVVDLLNTRETITLTTILSLQAALGVEVITEKMFRDSFDGYVNYVMRIGNDDD
;
A
#
# COMPACT_ATOMS: atom_id res chain seq x y z
N MET A 1 -8.06 5.28 -16.06
CA MET A 1 -7.62 5.33 -14.65
C MET A 1 -8.87 5.27 -13.80
N CYS A 2 -9.01 4.29 -12.90
CA CYS A 2 -10.21 4.13 -12.08
C CYS A 2 -10.06 4.96 -10.79
N SER A 3 -10.92 5.97 -10.61
CA SER A 3 -10.89 6.90 -9.47
C SER A 3 -11.56 6.37 -8.20
N ALA A 4 -12.11 5.14 -8.25
CA ALA A 4 -12.72 4.50 -7.08
C ALA A 4 -11.75 4.50 -5.89
N ARG A 5 -12.24 4.99 -4.74
CA ARG A 5 -11.47 5.09 -3.50
C ARG A 5 -12.06 4.14 -2.48
N VAL A 6 -11.19 3.42 -1.77
CA VAL A 6 -11.59 2.44 -0.76
C VAL A 6 -10.89 2.78 0.55
N ARG A 7 -11.63 2.64 1.65
CA ARG A 7 -11.06 2.69 3.00
C ARG A 7 -10.66 1.28 3.41
N LEU A 8 -9.37 1.08 3.68
CA LEU A 8 -8.88 -0.20 4.19
C LEU A 8 -9.38 -0.44 5.62
N THR A 9 -9.79 -1.67 5.91
CA THR A 9 -10.07 -2.11 7.28
C THR A 9 -8.78 -2.14 8.11
N GLU A 10 -8.91 -2.22 9.43
CA GLU A 10 -7.74 -2.33 10.31
C GLU A 10 -6.94 -3.61 10.04
N ASP A 11 -7.61 -4.72 9.77
CA ASP A 11 -6.96 -6.00 9.46
C ASP A 11 -6.19 -5.95 8.14
N GLN A 12 -6.80 -5.41 7.08
CA GLN A 12 -6.16 -5.23 5.78
C GLN A 12 -4.92 -4.36 5.88
N ARG A 13 -5.01 -3.27 6.65
CA ARG A 13 -3.89 -2.37 6.92
C ARG A 13 -2.79 -3.07 7.69
N LYS A 14 -3.14 -3.86 8.71
CA LYS A 14 -2.19 -4.65 9.50
C LYS A 14 -1.45 -5.65 8.62
N GLN A 15 -2.14 -6.35 7.72
CA GLN A 15 -1.52 -7.27 6.77
C GLN A 15 -0.50 -6.57 5.85
N LEU A 16 -0.87 -5.45 5.23
CA LEU A 16 0.04 -4.66 4.40
C LEU A 16 1.25 -4.16 5.20
N LYS A 17 1.03 -3.71 6.44
CA LYS A 17 2.08 -3.21 7.33
C LYS A 17 3.06 -4.32 7.69
N THR A 18 2.57 -5.50 8.07
CA THR A 18 3.41 -6.68 8.35
C THR A 18 4.25 -7.05 7.14
N ALA A 19 3.64 -7.21 5.96
CA ALA A 19 4.35 -7.56 4.73
C ALA A 19 5.43 -6.53 4.34
N TYR A 20 5.15 -5.24 4.55
CA TYR A 20 6.12 -4.17 4.32
C TYR A 20 7.34 -4.29 5.24
N TYR A 21 7.12 -4.47 6.55
CA TYR A 21 8.23 -4.61 7.50
C TYR A 21 9.00 -5.92 7.30
N GLU A 22 8.34 -7.01 6.94
CA GLU A 22 9.02 -8.28 6.61
C GLU A 22 9.98 -8.10 5.42
N LYS A 23 9.52 -7.49 4.33
CA LYS A 23 10.38 -7.21 3.17
C LYS A 23 11.50 -6.23 3.50
N ARG A 24 11.20 -5.18 4.28
CA ARG A 24 12.19 -4.18 4.69
C ARG A 24 13.28 -4.80 5.56
N ASN A 25 12.88 -5.61 6.54
CA ASN A 25 13.82 -6.29 7.43
C ASN A 25 14.65 -7.32 6.66
N ALA A 26 14.06 -8.06 5.72
CA ALA A 26 14.79 -8.99 4.85
C ALA A 26 15.85 -8.29 3.98
N ALA A 27 15.60 -7.04 3.59
CA ALA A 27 16.52 -6.26 2.75
C ALA A 27 17.53 -5.42 3.56
N THR A 28 17.29 -5.20 4.85
CA THR A 28 18.21 -4.46 5.72
C THR A 28 19.14 -5.47 6.38
N PRO A 29 20.44 -5.51 6.04
CA PRO A 29 21.37 -6.40 6.72
C PRO A 29 21.39 -6.08 8.22
N GLU A 30 21.40 -7.11 9.06
CA GLU A 30 21.61 -6.92 10.50
C GLU A 30 22.90 -6.13 10.72
N PRO A 31 22.90 -5.11 11.59
CA PRO A 31 24.11 -4.36 11.87
C PRO A 31 25.16 -5.32 12.43
N LEU A 32 26.28 -5.47 11.71
CA LEU A 32 27.42 -6.27 12.18
C LEU A 32 27.79 -5.79 13.59
N ALA A 33 27.99 -6.76 14.49
CA ALA A 33 28.37 -6.50 15.88
C ALA A 33 29.58 -5.54 15.90
N ALA A 34 29.41 -4.40 16.57
CA ALA A 34 30.41 -3.35 16.61
C ALA A 34 31.68 -3.84 17.31
N ILE A 35 32.73 -4.17 16.55
CA ILE A 35 34.07 -4.35 17.10
C ILE A 35 34.60 -2.93 17.39
N GLY A 36 34.53 -2.48 18.65
CA GLY A 36 35.16 -1.22 19.10
C GLY A 36 34.23 -0.02 19.32
N GLY A 37 32.93 -0.22 19.57
CA GLY A 37 32.05 0.84 20.08
C GLY A 37 31.50 1.83 19.04
N SER A 38 31.81 1.64 17.74
CA SER A 38 31.16 2.38 16.66
C SER A 38 30.26 1.44 15.86
N SER A 39 28.95 1.67 15.92
CA SER A 39 27.98 0.97 15.07
C SER A 39 27.80 1.77 13.78
N ILE A 40 28.38 1.28 12.68
CA ILE A 40 28.08 1.82 11.36
C ILE A 40 26.68 1.32 10.99
N ARG A 41 25.68 2.20 11.08
CA ARG A 41 24.35 1.94 10.50
C ARG A 41 24.46 2.19 9.01
N THR A 42 24.65 1.14 8.23
CA THR A 42 24.56 1.22 6.77
C THR A 42 23.09 1.40 6.40
N GLU A 43 22.67 2.63 6.09
CA GLU A 43 21.37 2.89 5.49
C GLU A 43 21.35 2.27 4.10
N THR A 44 20.82 1.05 4.01
CA THR A 44 20.62 0.38 2.73
C THR A 44 19.35 0.94 2.12
N GLN A 45 19.45 1.51 0.92
CA GLN A 45 18.32 2.09 0.20
C GLN A 45 17.36 0.95 -0.17
N PHE A 46 16.33 0.75 0.64
CA PHE A 46 15.33 -0.27 0.43
C PHE A 46 14.36 0.20 -0.66
N SER A 47 14.15 -0.64 -1.67
CA SER A 47 13.07 -0.46 -2.64
C SER A 47 12.18 -1.69 -2.54
N VAL A 48 10.96 -1.50 -2.04
CA VAL A 48 9.95 -2.56 -1.87
C VAL A 48 9.75 -3.34 -3.17
N ASN A 49 9.81 -2.64 -4.32
CA ASN A 49 9.82 -3.20 -5.66
C ASN A 49 10.08 -2.07 -6.68
N SER A 50 10.75 -2.35 -7.80
CA SER A 50 10.85 -1.42 -8.95
C SER A 50 9.49 -1.03 -9.55
N ARG A 51 8.44 -1.80 -9.23
CA ARG A 51 7.06 -1.59 -9.65
C ARG A 51 6.27 -0.57 -8.82
N LEU A 52 6.80 -0.15 -7.66
CA LEU A 52 6.16 0.86 -6.83
C LEU A 52 7.08 2.10 -6.77
N PRO A 53 6.90 3.10 -7.65
CA PRO A 53 7.73 4.30 -7.68
C PRO A 53 7.36 5.27 -6.56
N LEU A 54 7.15 4.77 -5.35
CA LEU A 54 6.84 5.55 -4.15
C LEU A 54 8.02 5.46 -3.20
N SER A 55 8.34 6.57 -2.54
CA SER A 55 9.34 6.56 -1.48
C SER A 55 8.81 5.82 -0.25
N ASP A 56 9.72 5.28 0.56
CA ASP A 56 9.37 4.61 1.82
C ASP A 56 8.52 5.49 2.74
N VAL A 57 8.77 6.80 2.75
CA VAL A 57 7.96 7.77 3.53
C VAL A 57 6.51 7.76 3.07
N VAL A 58 6.27 7.78 1.75
CA VAL A 58 4.92 7.75 1.19
C VAL A 58 4.25 6.40 1.46
N VAL A 59 4.97 5.30 1.36
CA VAL A 59 4.43 3.97 1.69
C VAL A 59 4.04 3.89 3.15
N VAL A 60 4.89 4.35 4.07
CA VAL A 60 4.59 4.38 5.50
C VAL A 60 3.39 5.27 5.81
N ASP A 61 3.26 6.42 5.15
CA ASP A 61 2.10 7.29 5.32
C ASP A 61 0.80 6.62 4.84
N LEU A 62 0.82 5.99 3.65
CA LEU A 62 -0.30 5.22 3.11
C LEU A 62 -0.70 4.03 4.01
N LEU A 63 0.26 3.39 4.67
CA LEU A 63 -0.02 2.30 5.61
C LEU A 63 -0.65 2.80 6.92
N ASN A 64 -0.37 4.05 7.34
CA ASN A 64 -0.91 4.60 8.58
C ASN A 64 -2.15 5.49 8.38
N THR A 65 -2.45 5.94 7.16
CA THR A 65 -3.57 6.86 6.89
C THR A 65 -4.97 6.22 7.02
N ARG A 66 -5.83 6.79 7.85
CA ARG A 66 -7.22 6.33 8.00
C ARG A 66 -8.15 6.75 6.86
N GLU A 67 -7.63 7.52 5.91
CA GLU A 67 -8.36 8.06 4.77
C GLU A 67 -8.66 7.00 3.71
N THR A 68 -9.50 7.38 2.75
CA THR A 68 -9.73 6.56 1.56
C THR A 68 -8.52 6.65 0.64
N ILE A 69 -8.08 5.53 0.09
CA ILE A 69 -6.95 5.45 -0.83
C ILE A 69 -7.49 5.02 -2.20
N THR A 70 -6.89 5.49 -3.28
CA THR A 70 -7.30 5.05 -4.62
C THR A 70 -7.03 3.55 -4.79
N LEU A 71 -7.98 2.87 -5.44
CA LEU A 71 -7.92 1.42 -5.63
C LEU A 71 -6.67 1.00 -6.40
N THR A 72 -6.23 1.79 -7.37
CA THR A 72 -4.99 1.56 -8.13
C THR A 72 -3.75 1.60 -7.24
N THR A 73 -3.69 2.49 -6.24
CA THR A 73 -2.58 2.54 -5.28
C THR A 73 -2.57 1.29 -4.41
N ILE A 74 -3.73 0.84 -3.94
CA ILE A 74 -3.84 -0.37 -3.10
C ILE A 74 -3.40 -1.60 -3.91
N LEU A 75 -3.86 -1.76 -5.15
CA LEU A 75 -3.44 -2.86 -6.03
C LEU A 75 -1.93 -2.83 -6.32
N SER A 76 -1.35 -1.64 -6.48
CA SER A 76 0.09 -1.51 -6.68
C SER A 76 0.87 -1.90 -5.43
N LEU A 77 0.40 -1.49 -4.24
CA LEU A 77 0.99 -1.88 -2.95
C LEU A 77 0.93 -3.39 -2.73
N GLN A 78 -0.23 -4.00 -2.97
CA GLN A 78 -0.46 -5.43 -2.78
C GLN A 78 0.42 -6.26 -3.73
N ALA A 79 0.55 -5.83 -5.00
CA ALA A 79 1.44 -6.45 -5.98
C ALA A 79 2.92 -6.29 -5.63
N ALA A 80 3.33 -5.12 -5.12
CA ALA A 80 4.71 -4.87 -4.71
C ALA A 80 5.09 -5.70 -3.46
N LEU A 81 4.17 -5.82 -2.52
CA LEU A 81 4.34 -6.56 -1.26
C LEU A 81 4.09 -8.06 -1.40
N GLY A 82 3.43 -8.52 -2.47
CA GLY A 82 3.11 -9.93 -2.69
C GLY A 82 2.00 -10.44 -1.75
N VAL A 83 1.10 -9.57 -1.33
CA VAL A 83 -0.05 -9.91 -0.48
C VAL A 83 -1.35 -9.56 -1.19
N GLU A 84 -2.40 -10.35 -0.98
CA GLU A 84 -3.74 -10.06 -1.49
C GLU A 84 -4.61 -9.55 -0.34
N VAL A 85 -5.04 -8.30 -0.47
CA VAL A 85 -5.73 -7.57 0.62
C VAL A 85 -7.10 -7.09 0.15
N ILE A 86 -7.21 -6.77 -1.14
CA ILE A 86 -8.47 -6.59 -1.85
C ILE A 86 -8.61 -7.73 -2.85
N THR A 87 -9.71 -8.48 -2.73
CA THR A 87 -10.06 -9.54 -3.68
C THR A 87 -10.68 -8.96 -4.95
N GLU A 88 -10.71 -9.74 -6.03
CA GLU A 88 -11.37 -9.35 -7.28
C GLU A 88 -12.84 -8.98 -7.07
N LYS A 89 -13.54 -9.70 -6.18
CA LYS A 89 -14.93 -9.39 -5.83
C LYS A 89 -15.07 -8.00 -5.23
N MET A 90 -14.25 -7.67 -4.23
CA MET A 90 -14.26 -6.34 -3.60
C MET A 90 -13.91 -5.23 -4.58
N PHE A 91 -13.01 -5.52 -5.54
CA PHE A 91 -12.69 -4.60 -6.63
C PHE A 91 -13.92 -4.32 -7.51
N ARG A 92 -14.62 -5.38 -7.95
CA ARG A 92 -15.83 -5.25 -8.78
C ARG A 92 -16.95 -4.52 -8.04
N ASP A 93 -17.20 -4.88 -6.78
CA ASP A 93 -18.22 -4.23 -5.96
C ASP A 93 -17.93 -2.72 -5.79
N SER A 94 -16.66 -2.35 -5.60
CA SER A 94 -16.24 -0.95 -5.48
C SER A 94 -16.37 -0.18 -6.82
N PHE A 95 -16.13 -0.88 -7.93
CA PHE A 95 -16.27 -0.32 -9.27
C PHE A 95 -17.75 -0.08 -9.62
N ASP A 96 -18.60 -1.08 -9.40
CA ASP A 96 -20.04 -1.00 -9.65
C ASP A 96 -20.69 0.09 -8.80
N GLY A 97 -20.27 0.24 -7.54
CA GLY A 97 -20.71 1.34 -6.68
C GLY A 97 -20.38 2.73 -7.25
N TYR A 98 -19.18 2.91 -7.83
CA TYR A 98 -18.79 4.17 -8.45
C TYR A 98 -19.56 4.43 -9.75
N VAL A 99 -19.72 3.42 -10.61
CA VAL A 99 -20.46 3.55 -11.87
C VAL A 99 -21.92 3.91 -11.59
N ASN A 100 -22.56 3.24 -10.63
CA ASN A 100 -23.94 3.55 -10.23
C ASN A 100 -24.08 4.98 -9.69
N TYR A 101 -23.10 5.46 -8.92
CA TYR A 101 -23.09 6.85 -8.43
C TYR A 101 -22.99 7.87 -9.58
N VAL A 102 -22.06 7.67 -10.51
CA VAL A 102 -21.88 8.57 -11.67
C VAL A 102 -23.10 8.57 -12.57
N MET A 103 -23.66 7.40 -12.85
CA MET A 103 -24.88 7.26 -13.68
C MET A 103 -26.11 7.88 -13.01
N ARG A 104 -26.21 7.85 -11.67
CA ARG A 104 -27.32 8.51 -10.97
C ARG A 104 -27.22 10.03 -11.04
N ILE A 105 -26.03 10.59 -10.85
CA ILE A 105 -25.82 12.05 -11.02
C ILE A 105 -26.17 12.49 -12.43
N GLY A 106 -25.77 11.73 -13.45
CA GLY A 106 -26.09 12.06 -14.84
C GLY A 106 -27.58 12.01 -15.19
N ASN A 107 -28.42 11.37 -14.38
CA ASN A 107 -29.88 11.29 -14.59
C ASN A 107 -30.68 12.26 -13.70
N ASP A 108 -30.06 12.87 -12.68
CA ASP A 108 -30.71 13.87 -11.81
C ASP A 108 -30.62 15.30 -12.39
N ASP A 109 -29.94 15.48 -13.54
CA ASP A 109 -29.73 16.75 -14.26
C ASP A 109 -30.61 16.92 -15.53
N ASP A 110 -31.55 16.01 -15.80
CA ASP A 110 -32.59 16.10 -16.86
C ASP A 110 -34.00 16.33 -16.27
#